data_AF-A0A846UC20-F1
#
_entry.id   AF-A0A846UC20-F1
#
_cell.length_a   1.000
_cell.length_b   1.000
_cell.length_c   1.000
_cell.angle_alpha   90.00
_cell.angle_beta   90.00
_cell.angle_gamma   90.00
#
_symmetry.space_group_name_H-M   'P 1'
#
loop_
_entity.id
_entity.type
_entity.pdbx_description
1 polymer ?
#
loop_
_entity_poly.entity_id
_entity_poly.type
_entity_poly.pdbx_seq_one_letter_code
_entity_poly.pdbx_strand_id
1 'polypeptide(L)'
;MQTCQLDVRNPALQLGASRSDIRRVLHKGQTALWLRFELQREQADAHTNWEVTADSIALDLARRLNAERLVVVKSCRVDAASTLAQLSEDGIVDARFASLADEAAFPIAIMHKDDLEGMRALLYGESSAVEVRGF
;
A
#
# COMPACT_ATOMS: atom_id res chain seq x y z
N MET A 1 -6.30 -1.23 30.25
CA MET A 1 -5.78 -0.87 28.91
C MET A 1 -5.17 -2.11 28.31
N GLN A 2 -5.85 -2.73 27.34
CA GLN A 2 -5.43 -4.00 26.75
C GLN A 2 -4.53 -3.69 25.56
N THR A 3 -3.22 -3.85 25.76
CA THR A 3 -2.23 -3.80 24.68
C THR A 3 -2.49 -4.98 23.76
N CYS A 4 -2.94 -4.72 22.52
CA CYS A 4 -3.00 -5.74 21.48
C CYS A 4 -1.58 -6.28 21.26
N GLN A 5 -1.29 -7.42 21.86
CA GLN A 5 -0.08 -8.19 21.67
C GLN A 5 -0.19 -8.86 20.30
N LEU A 6 0.13 -8.10 19.26
CA LEU A 6 0.36 -8.67 17.93
C LEU A 6 1.69 -9.43 18.03
N ASP A 7 1.57 -10.75 18.21
CA ASP A 7 2.64 -11.71 18.01
C ASP A 7 3.40 -11.36 16.73
N VAL A 8 4.59 -10.79 16.89
CA VAL A 8 5.46 -10.39 15.78
C VAL A 8 6.01 -11.67 15.18
N ARG A 9 5.27 -12.22 14.21
CA ARG A 9 5.68 -13.39 13.41
C ARG A 9 6.95 -13.15 12.60
N ASN A 10 7.45 -11.92 12.53
CA ASN A 10 8.69 -11.58 11.86
C ASN A 10 9.43 -10.43 12.59
N PRO A 11 10.49 -10.72 13.36
CA PRO A 11 11.21 -9.70 14.14
C PRO A 11 11.97 -8.69 13.28
N ALA A 12 12.13 -8.94 11.97
CA ALA A 12 12.73 -7.98 11.05
C ALA A 12 11.82 -6.75 10.80
N LEU A 13 10.51 -6.87 11.05
CA LEU A 13 9.55 -5.78 10.89
C LEU A 13 9.55 -4.88 12.13
N GLN A 14 9.78 -3.59 11.93
CA GLN A 14 9.76 -2.59 13.00
C GLN A 14 8.43 -1.84 12.98
N LEU A 15 7.78 -1.71 14.14
CA LEU A 15 6.49 -1.04 14.23
C LEU A 15 6.62 0.47 14.00
N GLY A 16 5.80 1.01 13.10
CA GLY A 16 5.69 2.45 12.82
C GLY A 16 4.31 2.96 13.25
N ALA A 17 4.24 3.62 14.40
CA ALA A 17 3.02 4.18 14.97
C ALA A 17 2.77 5.65 14.55
N SER A 18 3.78 6.33 13.98
CA SER A 18 3.71 7.68 13.43
C SER A 18 4.49 7.78 12.12
N ARG A 19 4.26 8.85 11.34
CA ARG A 19 5.00 9.10 10.08
C ARG A 19 6.49 9.27 10.33
N SER A 20 6.84 9.92 11.45
CA SER A 20 8.21 10.11 11.88
C SER A 20 8.89 8.80 12.26
N ASP A 21 8.16 7.86 12.87
CA ASP A 21 8.68 6.53 13.18
C ASP A 21 8.90 5.71 11.90
N ILE A 22 7.94 5.73 10.98
CA ILE A 22 8.09 5.08 9.66
C ILE A 22 9.34 5.60 8.96
N ARG A 23 9.52 6.93 8.87
CA ARG A 23 10.73 7.52 8.28
C ARG A 23 12.01 7.10 9.01
N ARG A 24 12.01 7.10 10.34
CA ARG A 24 13.18 6.69 11.14
C ARG A 24 13.58 5.24 10.86
N VAL A 25 12.62 4.33 10.76
CA VAL A 25 12.85 2.92 10.44
C VAL A 25 13.41 2.79 9.02
N LEU A 26 12.79 3.45 8.04
CA LEU A 26 13.23 3.40 6.64
C LEU A 26 14.64 3.99 6.45
N HIS A 27 14.99 5.07 7.14
CA HIS A 27 16.35 5.64 7.12
C HIS A 27 17.43 4.69 7.65
N LYS A 28 17.06 3.69 8.45
CA LYS A 28 17.97 2.63 8.92
C LYS A 28 18.06 1.44 7.95
N GLY A 29 17.39 1.50 6.80
CA GLY A 29 17.30 0.38 5.86
C GLY A 29 16.44 -0.79 6.38
N GLN A 30 15.56 -0.53 7.34
CA GLN A 30 14.68 -1.53 7.95
C GLN A 30 13.26 -1.44 7.38
N THR A 31 12.49 -2.52 7.47
CA THR A 31 11.09 -2.56 7.02
C THR A 31 10.15 -2.10 8.12
N ALA A 32 9.35 -1.06 7.83
CA ALA A 32 8.33 -0.57 8.75
C ALA A 32 7.01 -1.34 8.58
N LEU A 33 6.46 -1.86 9.68
CA LEU A 33 5.08 -2.33 9.76
C LEU A 33 4.21 -1.20 10.29
N TRP A 34 3.33 -0.69 9.43
CA TRP A 34 2.48 0.44 9.77
C TRP A 34 1.33 0.05 10.70
N LEU A 35 1.20 0.74 11.83
CA LEU A 35 0.09 0.62 12.77
C LEU A 35 -0.98 1.70 12.51
N ARG A 36 -1.97 1.36 11.67
CA ARG A 36 -3.04 2.28 11.21
C ARG A 36 -3.72 3.04 12.36
N PHE A 37 -4.08 2.36 13.44
CA PHE A 37 -4.90 2.97 14.51
C PHE A 37 -4.18 4.11 15.25
N GLU A 38 -2.86 4.03 15.40
CA GLU A 38 -2.06 5.05 16.07
C GLU A 38 -1.96 6.33 15.21
N LEU A 39 -1.72 6.16 13.91
CA LEU A 39 -1.60 7.27 12.96
C LEU A 39 -2.93 7.96 12.64
N GLN A 40 -4.03 7.19 12.58
CA GLN A 40 -5.36 7.72 12.32
C GLN A 40 -5.89 8.59 13.48
N ARG A 41 -5.35 8.41 14.71
CA ARG A 41 -5.63 9.32 15.85
C ARG A 41 -4.93 10.67 15.70
N GLU A 42 -3.77 10.72 15.05
CA GLU A 42 -3.03 11.97 14.87
C GLU A 42 -3.67 12.88 13.79
N GLN A 43 -4.43 12.30 12.85
CA GLN A 43 -5.13 13.03 11.78
C GLN A 43 -6.49 12.41 11.49
N ALA A 44 -7.47 12.70 12.34
CA ALA A 44 -8.87 12.47 11.99
C ALA A 44 -9.27 13.46 10.89
N ASP A 45 -9.26 13.03 9.63
CA ASP A 45 -9.75 13.80 8.49
C ASP A 45 -11.07 13.20 7.94
N ALA A 46 -11.64 13.82 6.91
CA ALA A 46 -12.88 13.37 6.28
C ALA A 46 -12.81 11.96 5.64
N HIS A 47 -11.64 11.30 5.68
CA HIS A 47 -11.43 9.92 5.24
C HIS A 47 -11.42 8.91 6.41
N THR A 48 -11.72 9.37 7.62
CA THR A 48 -11.96 8.56 8.82
C THR A 48 -13.36 7.91 8.79
N ASN A 49 -13.80 7.40 7.64
CA ASN A 49 -15.02 6.61 7.53
C ASN A 49 -14.65 5.14 7.29
N TRP A 50 -15.39 4.23 7.91
CA TRP A 50 -15.20 2.77 7.76
C TRP A 50 -15.31 2.29 6.31
N GLU A 51 -15.85 3.13 5.43
CA GLU A 51 -15.97 2.92 3.98
C GLU A 51 -14.63 3.04 3.22
N VAL A 52 -13.57 3.60 3.80
CA VAL A 52 -12.25 3.67 3.14
C VAL A 52 -11.49 2.36 3.37
N THR A 53 -11.30 1.60 2.29
CA THR A 53 -10.64 0.28 2.36
C THR A 53 -9.13 0.38 2.62
N ALA A 54 -8.49 -0.77 2.89
CA ALA A 54 -7.04 -0.88 3.07
C ALA A 54 -6.24 -0.25 1.91
N ASP A 55 -6.75 -0.35 0.68
CA ASP A 55 -6.03 0.04 -0.54
C ASP A 55 -5.89 1.55 -0.66
N SER A 56 -7.01 2.29 -0.55
CA SER A 56 -7.04 3.75 -0.69
C SER A 56 -6.21 4.45 0.40
N ILE A 57 -6.15 3.86 1.60
CA ILE A 57 -5.32 4.35 2.70
C ILE A 57 -3.84 4.01 2.50
N ALA A 58 -3.50 2.86 1.92
CA ALA A 58 -2.12 2.56 1.54
C ALA A 58 -1.61 3.54 0.47
N LEU A 59 -2.47 3.89 -0.48
CA LEU A 59 -2.18 4.87 -1.53
C LEU A 59 -1.95 6.27 -0.97
N ASP A 60 -2.83 6.77 -0.09
CA ASP A 60 -2.63 8.06 0.57
C ASP A 60 -1.33 8.08 1.40
N LEU A 61 -1.04 7.00 2.14
CA LEU A 61 0.23 6.90 2.86
C LEU A 61 1.44 6.95 1.91
N ALA A 62 1.40 6.22 0.80
CA ALA A 62 2.47 6.23 -0.19
C ALA A 62 2.71 7.65 -0.75
N ARG A 63 1.64 8.40 -1.03
CA ARG A 63 1.72 9.83 -1.42
C ARG A 63 2.36 10.69 -0.34
N ARG A 64 1.93 10.55 0.92
CA ARG A 64 2.49 11.33 2.05
C ARG A 64 3.93 10.99 2.39
N LEU A 65 4.37 9.77 2.08
CA LEU A 65 5.76 9.33 2.24
C LEU A 65 6.64 9.68 1.04
N ASN A 66 6.05 10.10 -0.09
CA ASN A 66 6.73 10.24 -1.37
C ASN A 66 7.42 8.93 -1.76
N ALA A 67 6.66 7.83 -1.69
CA ALA A 67 7.15 6.51 -2.02
C ALA A 67 7.55 6.43 -3.50
N GLU A 68 8.60 5.65 -3.77
CA GLU A 68 9.05 5.38 -5.15
C GLU A 68 8.05 4.51 -5.92
N ARG A 69 7.29 3.67 -5.22
CA ARG A 69 6.30 2.76 -5.78
C ARG A 69 5.29 2.33 -4.73
N LEU A 70 4.07 2.05 -5.17
CA LEU A 70 3.07 1.31 -4.39
C LEU A 70 2.82 -0.06 -5.03
N VAL A 71 2.84 -1.11 -4.22
CA VAL A 71 2.42 -2.45 -4.64
C VAL A 71 1.25 -2.90 -3.77
N VAL A 72 0.14 -3.24 -4.41
CA VAL A 72 -1.07 -3.76 -3.75
C VAL A 72 -1.15 -5.26 -4.03
N VAL A 73 -1.07 -6.06 -2.98
CA VAL A 73 -1.11 -7.52 -3.07
C VAL A 73 -2.52 -8.02 -2.75
N LYS A 74 -3.10 -8.78 -3.67
CA LYS A 74 -4.46 -9.31 -3.59
C LYS A 74 -4.47 -10.83 -3.54
N SER A 75 -5.46 -11.41 -2.87
CA SER A 75 -5.65 -12.87 -2.81
C SER A 75 -6.52 -13.42 -3.95
N CYS A 76 -7.19 -12.56 -4.70
CA CYS A 76 -7.93 -12.92 -5.91
C CYS A 76 -7.01 -12.83 -7.13
N ARG A 77 -7.35 -13.58 -8.18
CA ARG A 77 -6.63 -13.48 -9.46
C ARG A 77 -6.76 -12.05 -9.99
N VAL A 78 -5.63 -11.45 -10.33
CA VAL A 78 -5.53 -10.15 -10.97
C VAL A 78 -5.07 -10.40 -12.39
N ASP A 79 -5.86 -9.99 -13.38
CA ASP A 79 -5.41 -10.03 -14.76
C ASP A 79 -4.44 -8.87 -15.01
N ALA A 80 -3.29 -9.19 -15.59
CA ALA A 80 -2.24 -8.22 -15.87
C ALA A 80 -2.65 -7.21 -16.95
N ALA A 81 -3.66 -7.53 -17.77
CA ALA A 81 -4.19 -6.64 -18.79
C ALA A 81 -5.24 -5.65 -18.26
N SER A 82 -5.73 -5.83 -17.03
CA SER A 82 -6.79 -4.99 -16.46
C SER A 82 -6.29 -3.59 -16.09
N THR A 83 -7.10 -2.59 -16.42
CA THR A 83 -6.90 -1.21 -15.95
C THR A 83 -7.38 -1.03 -14.51
N LEU A 84 -6.90 0.01 -13.82
CA LEU A 84 -7.37 0.33 -12.45
C LEU A 84 -8.88 0.56 -12.38
N ALA A 85 -9.47 1.14 -13.43
CA ALA A 85 -10.91 1.34 -13.52
C ALA A 85 -11.66 -0.01 -13.53
N GLN A 86 -11.24 -0.95 -14.39
CA GLN A 86 -11.82 -2.30 -14.43
C GLN A 86 -11.64 -3.04 -13.10
N LEU A 87 -10.45 -2.96 -12.51
CA LEU A 87 -10.19 -3.56 -11.20
C LEU A 87 -11.07 -2.95 -10.08
N SER A 88 -11.46 -1.69 -10.22
CA SER A 88 -12.40 -1.03 -9.29
C SER A 88 -13.84 -1.47 -9.54
N GLU A 89 -14.26 -1.58 -10.81
CA GLU A 89 -15.58 -2.09 -11.21
C GLU A 89 -15.78 -3.55 -10.79
N ASP A 90 -14.74 -4.37 -10.89
CA ASP A 90 -14.73 -5.77 -10.46
C ASP A 90 -14.65 -5.93 -8.93
N GLY A 91 -14.55 -4.82 -8.18
CA GLY A 91 -14.45 -4.82 -6.72
C GLY A 91 -13.13 -5.39 -6.17
N ILE A 92 -12.10 -5.49 -7.00
CA ILE A 92 -10.76 -5.95 -6.59
C ILE A 92 -10.07 -4.88 -5.76
N VAL A 93 -10.25 -3.61 -6.13
CA VAL A 93 -9.87 -2.42 -5.33
C VAL A 93 -11.10 -1.55 -5.09
N ASP A 94 -10.99 -0.65 -4.11
CA ASP A 94 -12.05 0.31 -3.78
C ASP A 94 -12.37 1.25 -4.95
N ALA A 95 -13.63 1.68 -5.05
CA ALA A 95 -14.11 2.55 -6.12
C ALA A 95 -13.36 3.88 -6.21
N ARG A 96 -12.87 4.41 -5.07
CA ARG A 96 -12.08 5.65 -5.04
C ARG A 96 -10.62 5.43 -5.41
N PHE A 97 -10.14 4.19 -5.40
CA PHE A 97 -8.74 3.86 -5.63
C PHE A 97 -8.28 4.34 -7.02
N ALA A 98 -9.05 4.07 -8.07
CA ALA A 98 -8.72 4.51 -9.43
C ALA A 98 -8.56 6.03 -9.52
N SER A 99 -9.49 6.80 -8.94
CA SER A 99 -9.42 8.26 -8.96
C SER A 99 -8.26 8.81 -8.13
N LEU A 100 -7.97 8.20 -6.97
CA LEU A 100 -6.83 8.60 -6.14
C LEU A 100 -5.48 8.25 -6.78
N ALA A 101 -5.46 7.18 -7.60
CA ALA A 101 -4.27 6.67 -8.28
C ALA A 101 -3.90 7.54 -9.48
N ASP A 102 -4.87 8.15 -10.15
CA ASP A 102 -4.65 9.06 -11.29
C ASP A 102 -3.77 10.26 -10.89
N GLU A 103 -3.91 10.72 -9.65
CA GLU A 103 -3.12 11.83 -9.12
C GLU A 103 -1.78 11.40 -8.47
N ALA A 104 -1.40 10.13 -8.57
CA ALA A 104 -0.17 9.61 -7.97
C ALA A 104 1.04 9.83 -8.88
N ALA A 105 2.09 10.45 -8.34
CA ALA A 105 3.33 10.72 -9.08
C ALA A 105 4.33 9.53 -9.08
N PHE A 106 3.85 8.32 -8.78
CA PHE A 106 4.67 7.11 -8.69
C PHE A 106 3.93 5.91 -9.29
N PRO A 107 4.66 4.89 -9.80
CA PRO A 107 4.06 3.69 -10.33
C PRO A 107 3.29 2.91 -9.26
N ILE A 108 2.13 2.39 -9.66
CA ILE A 108 1.27 1.53 -8.85
C ILE A 108 1.16 0.17 -9.55
N ALA A 109 1.48 -0.90 -8.84
CA ALA A 109 1.29 -2.27 -9.31
C ALA A 109 0.25 -3.00 -8.45
N ILE A 110 -0.65 -3.74 -9.08
CA ILE A 110 -1.59 -4.64 -8.41
C ILE A 110 -1.27 -6.06 -8.84
N MET A 111 -1.09 -6.97 -7.88
CA MET A 111 -0.66 -8.35 -8.16
C MET A 111 -1.32 -9.36 -7.25
N HIS A 112 -1.31 -10.62 -7.67
CA HIS A 112 -1.72 -11.73 -6.83
C HIS A 112 -0.64 -12.09 -5.80
N LYS A 113 -1.04 -12.53 -4.61
CA LYS A 113 -0.13 -12.89 -3.50
C LYS A 113 0.89 -13.97 -3.83
N ASP A 114 0.62 -14.81 -4.82
CA ASP A 114 1.50 -15.90 -5.23
C ASP A 114 2.44 -15.48 -6.39
N ASP A 115 2.33 -14.25 -6.91
CA ASP A 115 3.23 -13.70 -7.93
C ASP A 115 4.56 -13.21 -7.33
N LEU A 116 5.32 -14.15 -6.77
CA LEU A 116 6.62 -13.88 -6.15
C LEU A 116 7.67 -13.44 -7.17
N GLU A 117 7.56 -13.90 -8.42
CA GLU A 117 8.46 -13.54 -9.50
C GLU A 117 8.25 -12.07 -9.92
N GLY A 118 7.00 -11.66 -10.13
CA GLY A 118 6.68 -10.25 -10.39
C GLY A 118 7.11 -9.33 -9.25
N MET A 119 6.86 -9.70 -7.99
CA MET A 119 7.35 -8.94 -6.84
C MET A 119 8.88 -8.81 -6.84
N ARG A 120 9.60 -9.90 -7.11
CA ARG A 120 11.06 -9.89 -7.16
C ARG A 120 11.57 -8.97 -8.27
N ALA A 121 10.99 -9.05 -9.46
CA ALA A 121 11.33 -8.17 -10.59
C ALA A 121 11.13 -6.69 -10.21
N LEU A 122 9.98 -6.34 -9.62
CA LEU A 122 9.71 -4.98 -9.17
C LEU A 122 10.72 -4.47 -8.15
N LEU A 123 11.17 -5.30 -7.21
CA LEU A 123 12.16 -4.93 -6.20
C LEU A 123 13.56 -4.69 -6.79
N TYR A 124 13.91 -5.39 -7.87
CA TYR A 124 15.17 -5.17 -8.59
C TYR A 124 15.10 -4.08 -9.66
N GLY A 125 13.93 -3.44 -9.84
CA GLY A 125 13.72 -2.45 -10.90
C GLY A 125 13.59 -3.08 -12.29
N GLU A 126 13.38 -4.40 -12.38
CA GLU A 126 13.10 -5.09 -13.62
C GLU A 126 11.63 -4.85 -14.00
N SER A 127 11.39 -4.27 -15.18
CA SER A 127 10.06 -3.89 -15.66
C SER A 127 9.20 -5.12 -15.98
N SER A 128 8.63 -5.77 -14.96
CA SER A 128 7.73 -6.92 -15.14
C SER A 128 6.66 -6.98 -14.05
N ALA A 129 5.72 -6.05 -14.08
CA ALA A 129 4.33 -6.25 -13.66
C ALA A 129 3.59 -4.93 -13.86
N VAL A 130 2.54 -4.96 -14.68
CA VAL A 130 1.48 -3.93 -14.85
C VAL A 130 1.88 -2.55 -14.35
N GLU A 131 2.73 -1.84 -15.10
CA GLU A 131 2.92 -0.41 -14.86
C GLU A 131 1.69 0.31 -15.41
N VAL A 132 0.73 0.60 -14.55
CA VAL A 132 -0.29 1.61 -14.87
C VAL A 132 0.41 2.95 -14.74
N ARG A 133 0.98 3.45 -15.84
CA ARG A 133 1.53 4.80 -15.91
C ARG A 133 0.35 5.78 -15.87
N GLY A 134 0.16 6.43 -14.72
CA GLY A 134 -0.52 7.72 -14.68
C GLY A 134 0.29 8.71 -15.50
N PHE A 135 -0.39 9.43 -16.40
CA PHE A 135 0.22 10.41 -17.30
C PHE A 135 0.43 11.75 -16.61
#